data_AF-A0AAW9LF19-F1
#
_entry.id   AF-A0AAW9LF19-F1
#
_cell.length_a   1.000
_cell.length_b   1.000
_cell.length_c   1.000
_cell.angle_alpha   90.00
_cell.angle_beta   90.00
_cell.angle_gamma   90.00
#
_symmetry.space_group_name_H-M   'P 1'
#
loop_
_entity.id
_entity.type
_entity.pdbx_description
1 polymer ?
#
loop_
_entity_poly.entity_id
_entity_poly.type
_entity_poly.pdbx_seq_one_letter_code
_entity_poly.pdbx_strand_id
1 'polypeptide(L)'
;MYRRQVLHQLVASEDDVASAADLVDELVDHDETADDRRHIAVKLHHVALPKLAVAGFIEYDARTQTVRACEHPPTEWGALPASVVDT
;
A
#
# COMPACT_ATOMS: atom_id res chain seq x y z
N MET A 1 -0.04 9.74 11.01
CA MET A 1 0.68 8.51 11.45
C MET A 1 0.21 7.35 10.56
N TYR A 2 0.54 7.36 9.27
CA TYR A 2 -0.35 6.76 8.24
C TYR A 2 -0.28 5.23 8.06
N ARG A 3 0.75 4.55 8.56
CA ARG A 3 0.95 3.11 8.28
C ARG A 3 -0.15 2.21 8.83
N ARG A 4 -0.59 2.46 10.07
CA ARG A 4 -1.60 1.63 10.73
C ARG A 4 -2.99 1.83 10.14
N GLN A 5 -3.34 3.08 9.79
CA GLN A 5 -4.59 3.39 9.10
C GLN A 5 -4.68 2.72 7.72
N VAL A 6 -3.59 2.76 6.94
CA VAL A 6 -3.55 2.10 5.63
C VAL A 6 -3.84 0.61 5.75
N LEU A 7 -3.19 -0.09 6.70
CA LEU A 7 -3.44 -1.51 6.91
C LEU A 7 -4.87 -1.79 7.39
N HIS A 8 -5.39 -0.96 8.30
CA HIS A 8 -6.76 -1.12 8.76
C HIS A 8 -7.78 -0.94 7.62
N GLN A 9 -7.55 0.02 6.72
CA GLN A 9 -8.45 0.25 5.59
C GLN A 9 -8.39 -0.89 4.57
N LEU A 10 -7.20 -1.44 4.32
CA LEU A 10 -7.05 -2.58 3.43
C LEU A 10 -7.78 -3.80 3.99
N VAL A 11 -7.55 -4.15 5.26
CA VAL A 11 -8.20 -5.29 5.93
C VAL A 11 -9.71 -5.10 6.08
N ALA A 12 -10.20 -3.86 6.13
CA ALA A 12 -11.62 -3.56 6.15
C ALA A 12 -12.27 -3.61 4.75
N SER A 13 -11.47 -3.59 3.67
CA SER A 13 -11.95 -3.65 2.30
C SER A 13 -12.21 -5.10 1.91
N GLU A 14 -13.30 -5.35 1.17
CA GLU A 14 -13.79 -6.72 0.87
C GLU A 14 -12.77 -7.62 0.15
N ASP A 15 -11.86 -7.04 -0.63
CA ASP A 15 -10.86 -7.75 -1.42
C ASP A 15 -9.41 -7.56 -0.91
N ASP A 16 -9.23 -6.93 0.26
CA ASP A 16 -7.91 -6.52 0.77
C ASP A 16 -7.12 -5.62 -0.21
N VAL A 17 -7.81 -5.03 -1.19
CA VAL A 17 -7.25 -4.22 -2.27
C VAL A 17 -7.87 -2.83 -2.25
N ALA A 18 -7.02 -1.80 -2.33
CA ALA A 18 -7.44 -0.42 -2.47
C ALA A 18 -6.53 0.35 -3.43
N SER A 19 -7.03 1.39 -4.08
CA SER A 19 -6.17 2.30 -4.82
C SER A 19 -5.48 3.28 -3.87
N ALA A 20 -4.31 3.77 -4.27
CA ALA A 20 -3.63 4.82 -3.51
C ALA A 20 -4.48 6.10 -3.40
N ALA A 21 -5.39 6.35 -4.36
CA ALA A 21 -6.29 7.50 -4.31
C ALA A 21 -7.38 7.32 -3.25
N ASP A 22 -8.01 6.13 -3.18
CA ASP A 22 -9.02 5.81 -2.17
C ASP A 22 -8.42 5.88 -0.76
N LEU A 23 -7.21 5.36 -0.58
CA LEU A 23 -6.49 5.47 0.69
C LEU A 23 -6.20 6.93 1.07
N VAL A 24 -5.92 7.80 0.10
CA VAL A 24 -5.74 9.23 0.37
C VAL A 24 -7.05 9.89 0.77
N ASP A 25 -8.15 9.58 0.07
CA ASP A 25 -9.47 10.14 0.38
C ASP A 25 -9.92 9.75 1.78
N GLU A 26 -9.78 8.49 2.15
CA GLU A 26 -10.10 7.99 3.49
C GLU A 26 -9.21 8.62 4.57
N LEU A 27 -7.90 8.76 4.28
CA LEU A 27 -6.97 9.39 5.21
C LEU A 27 -7.25 10.88 5.40
N VAL A 28 -7.71 11.58 4.36
CA VAL A 28 -8.11 12.99 4.45
C VAL A 28 -9.38 13.12 5.31
N ASP A 29 -10.35 12.22 5.14
CA ASP A 29 -11.59 12.26 5.94
C ASP A 29 -11.33 11.98 7.42
N HIS A 30 -10.32 11.15 7.72
CA HIS A 30 -9.95 10.79 9.09
C HIS A 30 -8.88 11.67 9.76
N ASP A 31 -8.16 12.52 9.02
CA ASP A 31 -7.11 13.38 9.58
C ASP A 31 -7.64 14.81 9.77
N GLU A 32 -8.02 15.14 11.01
CA GLU A 32 -8.47 16.50 11.38
C GLU A 32 -7.36 17.56 11.28
N THR A 33 -6.10 17.13 11.12
CA THR A 33 -5.01 18.04 10.81
C THR A 33 -4.98 18.26 9.30
N ALA A 34 -5.25 19.49 8.89
CA ALA A 34 -5.43 19.95 7.51
C ALA A 34 -4.17 19.79 6.61
N ASP A 35 -3.63 18.58 6.52
CA ASP A 35 -2.60 18.23 5.58
C ASP A 35 -3.27 18.12 4.20
N ASP A 36 -2.77 18.90 3.23
CA ASP A 36 -3.36 18.93 1.89
C ASP A 36 -3.38 17.52 1.30
N ARG A 37 -4.51 17.13 0.68
CA ARG A 37 -4.67 15.85 -0.06
C ARG A 37 -3.44 15.50 -0.90
N ARG A 38 -2.84 16.50 -1.55
CA ARG A 38 -1.64 16.36 -2.37
C ARG A 38 -0.41 15.95 -1.54
N HIS A 39 -0.22 16.51 -0.36
CA HIS A 39 0.90 16.18 0.51
C HIS A 39 0.75 14.77 1.09
N ILE A 40 -0.47 14.38 1.51
CA ILE A 40 -0.78 13.01 1.93
C ILE A 40 -0.48 12.03 0.79
N ALA A 41 -0.94 12.31 -0.43
CA ALA A 41 -0.68 11.47 -1.60
C ALA A 41 0.82 11.28 -1.88
N VAL A 42 1.61 12.37 -1.86
CA VAL A 42 3.06 12.31 -2.05
C VAL A 42 3.71 11.46 -0.97
N LYS A 43 3.36 11.67 0.30
CA LYS A 43 3.94 10.93 1.43
C LYS A 43 3.53 9.46 1.42
N LEU A 44 2.29 9.17 1.04
CA LEU A 44 1.78 7.81 0.90
C LEU A 44 2.56 7.06 -0.18
N HIS A 45 2.64 7.64 -1.38
CA HIS A 45 3.29 7.06 -2.54
C HIS A 45 4.81 6.89 -2.39
N HIS A 46 5.50 7.89 -1.83
CA HIS A 46 6.96 7.88 -1.79
C HIS A 46 7.55 7.34 -0.47
N VAL A 47 6.76 7.28 0.61
CA VAL A 47 7.30 6.94 1.94
C VAL A 47 6.54 5.80 2.61
N ALA A 48 5.21 5.88 2.68
CA ALA A 48 4.44 4.91 3.46
C ALA A 48 4.33 3.57 2.73
N LEU A 49 3.82 3.57 1.50
CA LEU A 49 3.60 2.35 0.70
C LEU A 49 4.91 1.62 0.40
N PRO A 50 5.98 2.29 -0.06
CA PRO A 50 7.25 1.58 -0.32
C PRO A 50 7.83 0.94 0.95
N LYS A 51 7.70 1.59 2.11
CA LYS A 51 8.19 1.02 3.38
C LYS A 51 7.35 -0.15 3.87
N LEU A 52 6.03 -0.11 3.66
CA LEU A 52 5.14 -1.23 3.98
C LEU A 52 5.38 -2.42 3.05
N ALA A 53 5.64 -2.16 1.77
CA ALA A 53 5.98 -3.20 0.79
C ALA A 53 7.32 -3.86 1.10
N VAL A 54 8.36 -3.08 1.44
CA VAL A 54 9.66 -3.62 1.89
C VAL A 54 9.52 -4.44 3.18
N ALA A 55 8.62 -4.03 4.08
CA ALA A 55 8.32 -4.78 5.30
C ALA A 55 7.41 -5.99 5.04
N GLY A 56 6.89 -6.15 3.83
CA GLY A 56 6.09 -7.32 3.43
C GLY A 56 4.65 -7.31 3.93
N PHE A 57 4.14 -6.16 4.40
CA PHE A 57 2.75 -6.07 4.83
C PHE A 57 1.77 -5.80 3.69
N ILE A 58 2.27 -5.29 2.57
CA ILE A 58 1.47 -4.99 1.38
C ILE A 58 2.24 -5.36 0.11
N GLU A 59 1.52 -5.61 -0.97
CA GLU A 59 2.03 -5.49 -2.33
C GLU A 59 1.63 -4.14 -2.90
N TYR A 60 2.59 -3.42 -3.47
CA TYR A 60 2.35 -2.12 -4.08
C TYR A 60 2.74 -2.10 -5.56
N ASP A 61 1.75 -1.91 -6.44
CA ASP A 61 1.97 -1.69 -7.86
C ASP A 61 2.04 -0.18 -8.14
N ALA A 62 3.24 0.32 -8.44
CA ALA A 62 3.45 1.74 -8.75
C ALA A 62 2.93 2.15 -10.13
N ARG A 63 2.71 1.22 -11.06
CA ARG A 63 2.18 1.50 -12.42
C ARG A 63 0.69 1.76 -12.38
N THR A 64 -0.06 0.95 -11.64
CA THR A 64 -1.52 1.05 -11.49
C THR A 64 -1.93 1.79 -10.22
N GLN A 65 -0.98 2.11 -9.35
CA GLN A 65 -1.20 2.72 -8.04
C GLN A 65 -2.14 1.90 -7.15
N THR A 66 -2.07 0.58 -7.25
CA THR A 66 -2.90 -0.36 -6.48
C THR A 66 -2.12 -0.92 -5.31
N VAL A 67 -2.78 -1.03 -4.17
CA VAL A 67 -2.24 -1.60 -2.94
C VAL A 67 -3.06 -2.82 -2.55
N ARG A 68 -2.39 -3.92 -2.21
CA ARG A 68 -3.02 -5.12 -1.66
C ARG A 68 -2.40 -5.46 -0.30
N ALA A 69 -3.21 -5.80 0.70
CA ALA A 69 -2.68 -6.31 1.96
C ALA A 69 -2.19 -7.76 1.81
N CYS A 70 -1.08 -8.07 2.47
CA CYS A 70 -0.59 -9.44 2.57
C CYS A 70 -0.96 -10.00 3.94
N GLU A 71 -1.78 -11.05 3.96
CA GLU A 71 -2.18 -11.75 5.19
C GLU A 71 -1.01 -12.52 5.83
N HIS A 72 0.01 -12.85 5.03
CA HIS A 72 1.27 -13.42 5.47
C HIS A 72 2.42 -12.53 4.99
N PRO A 73 3.37 -12.11 5.86
CA PRO A 73 4.59 -11.50 5.37
C PRO A 73 5.22 -12.48 4.37
N PRO A 74 5.70 -12.01 3.20
CA PRO A 74 6.34 -12.86 2.21
C PRO A 74 7.39 -13.68 2.95
N THR A 75 7.14 -14.98 3.07
CA THR A 75 7.94 -15.88 3.92
C THR A 75 9.33 -16.10 3.30
N GLU A 76 9.54 -15.57 2.11
CA GLU A 76 10.79 -15.63 1.38
C GLU A 76 11.11 -14.26 0.78
N TRP A 77 12.10 -13.63 1.39
CA TRP A 77 12.93 -12.61 0.77
C TRP A 77 13.41 -13.13 -0.60
N GLY A 78 12.73 -12.73 -1.69
CA GLY A 78 13.20 -12.93 -3.06
C GLY A 78 12.52 -14.02 -3.91
N ALA A 79 11.19 -14.18 -3.88
CA ALA A 79 10.51 -14.89 -4.97
C ALA A 79 10.58 -14.07 -6.27
N LEU A 80 11.66 -14.28 -7.02
CA LEU A 80 11.80 -13.93 -8.42
C LEU A 80 10.64 -14.53 -9.25
N PRO A 81 10.31 -13.92 -10.41
CA PRO A 81 9.11 -14.26 -11.17
C PRO A 81 9.12 -15.70 -11.67
N ALA A 82 7.94 -16.32 -11.66
CA ALA A 82 7.63 -17.54 -12.40
C ALA A 82 7.60 -17.28 -13.92
N SER A 83 8.74 -16.89 -14.51
CA SER A 83 9.05 -16.86 -15.94
C SER A 83 10.44 -16.22 -16.06
N VAL A 84 11.50 -16.84 -16.58
CA VAL A 84 11.60 -17.68 -17.77
C VAL A 84 12.78 -18.63 -17.57
N VAL A 85 12.48 -19.93 -17.53
CA VAL A 85 13.38 -20.96 -18.03
C VAL A 85 12.92 -21.24 -19.44
N ASP A 86 13.61 -20.69 -20.43
CA ASP A 86 13.67 -21.27 -21.78
C ASP A 86 14.89 -20.71 -22.51
N THR A 87 15.60 -21.63 -23.15
CA THR A 87 16.85 -21.53 -23.93
C THR A 87 18.16 -21.66 -23.17
#